data_AF-A0A965JMG0-F1
#
_entry.id   AF-A0A965JMG0-F1
#
_cell.length_a   1.000
_cell.length_b   1.000
_cell.length_c   1.000
_cell.angle_alpha   90.00
_cell.angle_beta   90.00
_cell.angle_gamma   90.00
#
_symmetry.space_group_name_H-M   'P 1'
#
loop_
_entity.id
_entity.type
_entity.pdbx_description
1 polymer ?
#
loop_
_entity_poly.entity_id
_entity_poly.type
_entity_poly.pdbx_seq_one_letter_code
_entity_poly.pdbx_strand_id
1 'polypeptide(L)'
;MKKKENISLKNKFNCYIYEKNMLLISPQECQIGINNNQIEIIDIRELYEFEIANISSKHIPMADFTARISELDLTKKTVLMCRSGKRAEALANLITTEGLINEIFVMNGGILAWIETVDTSLKLD
;
A
#
# COMPACT_ATOMS: atom_id res chain seq x y z
N MET A 1 -38.72 -34.26 11.67
CA MET A 1 -38.48 -32.86 11.25
C MET A 1 -37.11 -32.40 11.73
N LYS A 2 -36.08 -32.52 10.89
CA LYS A 2 -34.77 -31.89 11.11
C LYS A 2 -34.43 -31.13 9.84
N LYS A 3 -34.45 -29.80 9.91
CA LYS A 3 -33.68 -28.88 9.05
C LYS A 3 -33.55 -27.55 9.81
N LYS A 4 -32.57 -27.50 10.71
CA LYS A 4 -31.88 -26.25 11.05
C LYS A 4 -30.48 -26.40 10.47
N GLU A 5 -30.38 -26.16 9.17
CA GLU A 5 -29.12 -26.21 8.46
C GLU A 5 -28.64 -24.80 8.13
N ASN A 6 -27.46 -24.48 8.66
CA ASN A 6 -26.40 -23.75 7.97
C ASN A 6 -26.62 -22.27 7.59
N ILE A 7 -26.82 -21.42 8.61
CA ILE A 7 -26.63 -19.96 8.47
C ILE A 7 -25.22 -19.51 8.89
N SER A 8 -24.42 -20.34 9.59
CA SER A 8 -23.10 -19.92 10.10
C SER A 8 -21.90 -20.16 9.16
N LEU A 9 -22.04 -20.99 8.12
CA LEU A 9 -20.91 -21.33 7.23
C LEU A 9 -20.88 -20.49 5.95
N LYS A 10 -22.00 -19.89 5.54
CA LYS A 10 -22.05 -19.04 4.34
C LYS A 10 -21.30 -17.70 4.53
N ASN A 11 -21.24 -17.16 5.74
CA ASN A 11 -20.50 -15.92 6.00
C ASN A 11 -18.99 -16.10 6.18
N LYS A 12 -18.50 -17.30 6.54
CA LYS A 12 -17.05 -17.58 6.62
C LYS A 12 -16.44 -17.86 5.25
N PHE A 13 -17.18 -18.49 4.34
CA PHE A 13 -16.72 -18.69 2.96
C PHE A 13 -16.79 -17.42 2.12
N ASN A 14 -17.74 -16.50 2.39
CA ASN A 14 -17.82 -15.23 1.67
C ASN A 14 -16.67 -14.26 2.00
N CYS A 15 -15.96 -14.49 3.10
CA CYS A 15 -14.75 -13.73 3.45
C CYS A 15 -13.51 -14.20 2.66
N TYR A 16 -13.51 -15.44 2.15
CA TYR A 16 -12.39 -16.02 1.40
C TYR A 16 -12.43 -15.75 -0.12
N ILE A 17 -13.56 -15.27 -0.63
CA ILE A 17 -13.75 -14.89 -2.04
C ILE A 17 -14.07 -13.39 -2.14
N TYR A 18 -13.37 -12.54 -1.38
CA TYR A 18 -13.14 -11.20 -1.91
C TYR A 18 -12.20 -11.39 -3.09
N GLU A 19 -12.71 -11.31 -4.31
CA GLU A 19 -11.88 -11.10 -5.50
C GLU A 19 -10.93 -9.96 -5.17
N LYS A 20 -9.68 -10.36 -4.98
CA LYS A 20 -8.61 -9.63 -4.32
C LYS A 20 -8.14 -8.51 -5.24
N ASN A 21 -8.94 -7.46 -5.35
CA ASN A 21 -8.56 -6.23 -6.02
C ASN A 21 -7.61 -5.46 -5.10
N MET A 22 -6.39 -5.98 -4.94
CA MET A 22 -5.29 -5.16 -4.45
C MET A 22 -5.16 -4.00 -5.42
N LEU A 23 -5.30 -2.78 -4.92
CA LEU A 23 -5.29 -1.58 -5.74
C LEU A 23 -3.86 -1.24 -6.13
N LEU A 24 -3.37 -1.91 -7.16
CA LEU A 24 -2.05 -1.73 -7.69
C LEU A 24 -2.02 -0.49 -8.59
N ILE A 25 -0.99 0.35 -8.43
CA ILE A 25 -0.78 1.56 -9.24
C ILE A 25 0.65 1.56 -9.79
N SER A 26 0.82 1.93 -11.05
CA SER A 26 2.16 2.02 -11.66
C SER A 26 2.92 3.27 -11.19
N PRO A 27 4.26 3.28 -11.25
CA PRO A 27 5.05 4.48 -10.91
C PRO A 27 4.66 5.73 -11.73
N GLN A 28 4.34 5.57 -13.01
CA GLN A 28 3.94 6.68 -13.88
C GLN A 28 2.57 7.25 -13.49
N GLU A 29 1.60 6.39 -13.14
CA GLU A 29 0.32 6.84 -12.59
C GLU A 29 0.51 7.53 -11.24
N CYS A 30 1.43 7.04 -10.40
CA CYS A 30 1.81 7.74 -9.18
C CYS A 30 2.35 9.14 -9.47
N GLN A 31 3.26 9.29 -10.44
CA GLN A 31 3.80 10.60 -10.82
C GLN A 31 2.70 11.58 -11.25
N ILE A 32 1.74 11.11 -12.06
CA ILE A 32 0.58 11.92 -12.47
C ILE A 32 -0.27 12.30 -11.25
N GLY A 33 -0.55 11.35 -10.37
CA GLY A 33 -1.33 11.58 -9.15
C GLY A 33 -0.66 12.58 -8.20
N ILE A 34 0.67 12.53 -8.07
CA ILE A 34 1.46 13.49 -7.28
C ILE A 34 1.32 14.89 -7.89
N ASN A 35 1.51 15.01 -9.21
CA ASN A 35 1.43 16.30 -9.91
C ASN A 35 0.04 16.94 -9.80
N ASN A 36 -1.01 16.12 -9.74
CA ASN A 36 -2.39 16.56 -9.54
C ASN A 36 -2.77 16.74 -8.06
N ASN A 37 -1.84 16.50 -7.12
CA ASN A 37 -2.07 16.52 -5.68
C ASN A 37 -3.22 15.59 -5.21
N GLN A 38 -3.40 14.46 -5.91
CA GLN A 38 -4.48 13.48 -5.65
C GLN A 38 -4.03 12.30 -4.78
N ILE A 39 -2.73 12.06 -4.71
CA ILE A 39 -2.16 10.93 -3.96
C ILE A 39 -1.07 11.41 -3.02
N GLU A 40 -0.83 10.62 -1.98
CA GLU A 40 0.35 10.69 -1.12
C GLU A 40 1.06 9.34 -1.15
N ILE A 41 2.37 9.35 -1.38
CA ILE A 41 3.20 8.13 -1.29
C ILE A 41 3.75 8.03 0.13
N ILE A 42 3.52 6.88 0.75
CA ILE A 42 4.09 6.51 2.04
C ILE A 42 5.21 5.49 1.81
N ASP A 43 6.44 5.89 2.09
CA ASP A 43 7.58 5.00 2.09
C ASP A 43 7.65 4.24 3.41
N ILE A 44 7.48 2.91 3.32
CA ILE A 44 7.48 2.01 4.48
C ILE A 44 8.81 1.27 4.68
N ARG A 45 9.85 1.67 3.96
CA ARG A 45 11.19 1.10 4.10
C ARG A 45 11.82 1.50 5.44
N GLU A 46 12.93 0.86 5.78
CA GLU A 46 13.73 1.26 6.93
C GLU A 46 14.36 2.64 6.70
N LEU A 47 14.66 3.35 7.79
CA LEU A 47 15.21 4.72 7.72
C LEU A 47 16.47 4.79 6.85
N TYR A 48 17.39 3.84 7.00
CA TYR A 48 18.63 3.84 6.20
C TYR A 48 18.35 3.70 4.69
N GLU A 49 17.32 2.94 4.28
CA GLU A 49 16.95 2.82 2.85
C GLU A 49 16.36 4.13 2.31
N PHE A 50 15.61 4.85 3.16
CA PHE A 50 14.99 6.14 2.84
C PHE A 50 16.02 7.28 2.76
N GLU A 51 17.02 7.27 3.64
CA GLU A 51 18.11 8.24 3.65
C GLU A 51 19.04 8.10 2.44
N ILE A 52 19.28 6.87 1.96
CA ILE A 52 20.08 6.64 0.74
C ILE A 52 19.39 7.24 -0.48
N ALA A 53 18.08 7.02 -0.60
CA ALA A 53 17.30 7.47 -1.73
C ALA A 53 15.82 7.57 -1.37
N ASN A 54 15.21 8.71 -1.68
CA ASN A 54 13.77 8.90 -1.55
C ASN A 54 13.26 9.79 -2.68
N ILE A 55 11.96 9.71 -2.92
CA ILE A 55 11.26 10.42 -4.00
C ILE A 55 10.42 11.58 -3.45
N SER A 56 10.91 12.25 -2.40
CA SER A 56 10.15 13.24 -1.62
C SER A 56 8.82 12.70 -1.07
N SER A 57 8.78 11.39 -0.78
CA SER A 57 7.65 10.71 -0.16
C SER A 57 7.62 10.93 1.36
N LYS A 58 6.46 10.71 1.97
CA LYS A 58 6.34 10.68 3.43
C LYS A 58 6.89 9.36 3.95
N HIS A 59 7.74 9.41 4.99
CA HIS A 59 8.35 8.21 5.57
C HIS A 59 7.62 7.74 6.83
N ILE A 60 7.08 6.53 6.78
CA ILE A 60 6.49 5.83 7.92
C ILE A 60 6.91 4.36 7.83
N PRO A 61 7.95 3.93 8.58
CA PRO A 61 8.42 2.55 8.55
C PRO A 61 7.29 1.54 8.75
N MET A 62 7.37 0.39 8.08
CA MET A 62 6.34 -0.65 8.17
C MET A 62 6.02 -1.05 9.61
N ALA A 63 7.03 -1.13 10.48
CA ALA A 63 6.86 -1.48 11.90
C ALA A 63 6.04 -0.45 12.69
N ASP A 64 6.10 0.83 12.30
CA ASP A 64 5.43 1.93 12.98
C ASP A 64 4.10 2.31 12.32
N PHE A 65 3.79 1.75 11.14
CA PHE A 65 2.70 2.21 10.29
C PHE A 65 1.35 2.22 11.00
N THR A 66 0.97 1.13 11.67
CA THR A 66 -0.31 1.04 12.38
C THR A 66 -0.41 2.07 13.51
N ALA A 67 0.69 2.34 14.22
CA ALA A 67 0.72 3.34 15.30
C ALA A 67 0.66 4.78 14.77
N ARG A 68 1.15 5.00 13.55
CA ARG A 68 1.27 6.32 12.90
C ARG A 68 0.23 6.54 11.79
N ILE A 69 -0.79 5.69 11.73
CA ILE A 69 -1.81 5.72 10.67
C ILE A 69 -2.63 7.01 10.64
N SER A 70 -2.72 7.69 11.78
CA SER A 70 -3.39 8.99 11.92
C SER A 70 -2.63 10.13 11.24
N GLU A 71 -1.39 9.93 10.82
CA GLU A 71 -0.61 10.93 10.08
C GLU A 71 -1.02 11.02 8.61
N LEU A 72 -1.76 10.05 8.07
CA LEU A 72 -2.12 10.03 6.65
C LEU A 72 -3.05 11.20 6.27
N ASP A 73 -2.81 11.79 5.10
CA ASP A 73 -3.68 12.83 4.56
C ASP A 73 -4.98 12.20 4.00
N LEU A 74 -6.07 12.34 4.75
CA LEU A 74 -7.39 11.81 4.37
C LEU A 74 -8.00 12.49 3.13
N THR A 75 -7.42 13.57 2.63
CA THR A 75 -7.87 14.24 1.40
C THR A 75 -7.27 13.62 0.13
N LYS A 76 -6.28 12.73 0.27
CA LYS A 76 -5.55 12.09 -0.81
C LYS A 76 -5.65 10.59 -0.74
N LYS A 77 -5.45 9.91 -1.88
CA LYS A 77 -5.29 8.46 -1.89
C LYS A 77 -3.92 8.09 -1.36
N THR A 78 -3.86 7.15 -0.42
CA THR A 78 -2.61 6.65 0.14
C THR A 78 -2.03 5.55 -0.75
N VAL A 79 -0.77 5.72 -1.19
CA VAL A 79 -0.03 4.71 -1.94
C VAL A 79 1.17 4.24 -1.11
N LEU A 80 1.24 2.95 -0.79
CA LEU A 80 2.38 2.35 -0.12
C LEU A 80 3.50 2.05 -1.11
N MET A 81 4.72 2.42 -0.72
CA MET A 81 5.94 2.11 -1.44
C MET A 81 6.94 1.43 -0.51
N CYS A 82 7.56 0.35 -1.00
CA CYS A 82 8.74 -0.23 -0.38
C CYS A 82 9.82 -0.43 -1.45
N ARG A 83 10.81 -1.30 -1.19
CA ARG A 83 11.86 -1.58 -2.18
C ARG A 83 11.31 -2.17 -3.49
N SER A 84 10.49 -3.23 -3.41
CA SER A 84 10.06 -4.03 -4.58
C SER A 84 8.54 -4.25 -4.67
N GLY A 85 7.74 -3.60 -3.83
CA GLY A 85 6.30 -3.81 -3.71
C GLY A 85 5.88 -4.85 -2.67
N LYS A 86 6.69 -5.89 -2.41
CA LYS A 86 6.31 -7.03 -1.55
C LYS A 86 5.91 -6.68 -0.11
N ARG A 87 6.67 -5.79 0.56
CA ARG A 87 6.33 -5.33 1.93
C ARG A 87 5.04 -4.50 1.94
N ALA A 88 4.87 -3.67 0.91
CA ALA A 88 3.70 -2.82 0.76
C ALA A 88 2.43 -3.65 0.51
N GLU A 89 2.52 -4.69 -0.31
CA GLU A 89 1.43 -5.67 -0.49
C GLU A 89 1.08 -6.38 0.83
N ALA A 90 2.08 -6.84 1.59
CA ALA A 90 1.84 -7.50 2.87
C ALA A 90 1.13 -6.57 3.87
N LEU A 91 1.60 -5.32 3.98
CA LEU A 91 1.00 -4.32 4.86
C LEU A 91 -0.42 -3.94 4.41
N ALA A 92 -0.63 -3.69 3.10
CA ALA A 92 -1.94 -3.38 2.54
C ALA A 92 -2.97 -4.48 2.85
N ASN A 93 -2.57 -5.75 2.69
CA ASN A 93 -3.42 -6.89 3.04
C ASN A 93 -3.75 -6.92 4.53
N LEU A 94 -2.75 -6.71 5.40
CA LEU A 94 -2.94 -6.71 6.86
C LEU A 94 -3.94 -5.65 7.28
N ILE A 95 -3.70 -4.38 6.91
CA ILE A 95 -4.54 -3.27 7.37
C ILE A 95 -5.96 -3.32 6.81
N THR A 96 -6.13 -3.83 5.58
CA THR A 96 -7.45 -4.01 4.96
C THR A 96 -8.21 -5.13 5.67
N THR A 97 -7.53 -6.22 6.03
CA THR A 97 -8.13 -7.34 6.79
C THR A 97 -8.53 -6.93 8.20
N GLU A 98 -7.71 -6.08 8.84
CA GLU A 98 -8.01 -5.53 10.18
C GLU A 98 -9.06 -4.41 10.15
N GLY A 99 -9.45 -3.92 8.97
CA GLY A 99 -10.43 -2.84 8.82
C GLY A 99 -9.91 -1.48 9.28
N LEU A 100 -8.59 -1.29 9.32
CA LEU A 100 -7.95 -0.04 9.74
C LEU A 100 -8.09 1.03 8.65
N ILE A 101 -7.97 0.64 7.38
CA ILE A 101 -8.14 1.49 6.20
C ILE A 101 -8.93 0.71 5.16
N ASN A 102 -9.93 1.34 4.56
CA ASN A 102 -10.79 0.72 3.56
C ASN A 102 -10.17 0.69 2.16
N GLU A 103 -9.34 1.69 1.83
CA GLU A 103 -8.74 1.84 0.51
C GLU A 103 -7.26 2.21 0.65
N ILE A 104 -6.38 1.32 0.22
CA ILE A 104 -4.94 1.61 0.13
C ILE A 104 -4.39 1.06 -1.18
N PHE A 105 -3.52 1.83 -1.80
CA PHE A 105 -2.87 1.47 -3.04
C PHE A 105 -1.46 0.97 -2.78
N VAL A 106 -0.93 0.14 -3.68
CA VAL A 106 0.45 -0.32 -3.65
C VAL A 106 1.14 0.08 -4.95
N MET A 107 2.30 0.72 -4.84
CA MET A 107 3.12 1.01 -6.01
C MET A 107 3.73 -0.28 -6.56
N ASN A 108 3.36 -0.63 -7.79
CA ASN A 108 3.89 -1.81 -8.47
C ASN A 108 5.42 -1.74 -8.59
N GLY A 109 6.11 -2.78 -8.16
CA GLY A 109 7.57 -2.86 -8.21
C GLY A 109 8.32 -1.91 -7.26
N GLY A 110 7.62 -1.11 -6.45
CA GLY A 110 8.20 -0.20 -5.47
C GLY A 110 9.18 0.82 -6.07
N ILE A 111 10.13 1.27 -5.25
CA ILE A 111 11.13 2.26 -5.67
C ILE A 111 12.03 1.76 -6.81
N LEU A 112 12.23 0.44 -6.95
CA LEU A 112 13.00 -0.12 -8.08
C LEU A 112 12.32 0.20 -9.41
N ALA A 113 11.01 -0.03 -9.52
CA ALA A 113 10.26 0.29 -10.73
C ALA A 113 10.15 1.81 -10.94
N TRP A 114 10.10 2.61 -9.87
CA TRP A 114 10.18 4.07 -9.99
C TRP A 114 11.48 4.52 -10.65
N ILE A 115 12.62 3.96 -10.21
CA ILE A 115 13.93 4.28 -10.77
C ILE A 115 13.99 3.88 -12.24
N GLU A 116 13.46 2.72 -12.60
CA GLU A 116 13.50 2.24 -13.98
C GLU A 116 12.63 3.06 -14.94
N THR A 117 11.54 3.67 -14.45
CA THR A 117 10.48 4.20 -15.33
C THR A 117 10.12 5.66 -15.17
N VAL A 118 10.49 6.29 -14.05
CA VAL A 118 10.15 7.69 -13.72
C VAL A 118 11.41 8.51 -13.51
N ASP A 119 12.31 8.07 -12.63
CA ASP A 119 13.55 8.78 -12.33
C ASP A 119 14.78 7.86 -12.38
N THR A 120 15.35 7.75 -13.58
CA THR A 120 16.53 6.92 -13.85
C THR A 120 17.83 7.50 -13.31
N SER A 121 17.79 8.71 -12.73
CA SER A 121 18.97 9.33 -12.11
C SER A 121 19.18 8.91 -10.66
N LEU A 122 18.12 8.41 -10.01
CA LEU A 122 18.14 7.99 -8.61
C LEU A 122 18.89 6.65 -8.45
N LYS A 123 19.68 6.55 -7.37
CA LYS A 123 20.57 5.42 -7.08
C LYS A 123 20.30 4.85 -5.70
N LEU A 124 20.52 3.54 -5.50
CA LEU A 124 20.27 2.85 -4.23
C LEU A 124 21.56 2.41 -3.52
N ASP A 125 22.72 2.89 -3.98
CA ASP A 125 24.06 2.50 -3.57
C ASP A 125 24.89 3.67 -3.03
#